data_AF-Q0SQ38-F1
#
_entry.id   AF-Q0SQ38-F1
#
_cell.length_a   1.000
_cell.length_b   1.000
_cell.length_c   1.000
_cell.angle_alpha   90.00
_cell.angle_beta   90.00
_cell.angle_gamma   90.00
#
_symmetry.space_group_name_H-M   'P 1'
#
loop_
_entity.id
_entity.type
_entity.pdbx_description
1 polymer ?
#
loop_
_entity_poly.entity_id
_entity_poly.type
_entity_poly.pdbx_seq_one_letter_code
_entity_poly.pdbx_strand_id
1 'polypeptide(L)'
;MKNKKLILVILCLVLGLGIVGCSAKDISSKFVGSNNNDFEYIKENKVDKIVIQSTRDSGFRFLVKEKSVIDNIYSMLSKAEVVSKKTDLPPDYIFEIHVGDEEKKFYYVTGVKNNGEGNFYDGDHFYRISKRLDNYLMQNMQAIRKPRAFDEIYYNSILEVMKKDKDELNKDNAKVGIDILGDRDCTKYMLSSDIEDFEKDVKKVVPNASIMDHNRDDFDIIVTVRNYGYTSTMFRTVITIENRLTHSEKKFYVDGNYKNSWDINVYDSWKDVQKEWDR
;
A
#
# COMPACT_ATOMS: atom_id res chain seq x y z
N MET A 1 -74.54 -9.31 22.61
CA MET A 1 -73.72 -8.08 22.74
C MET A 1 -72.26 -8.31 23.22
N LYS A 2 -71.80 -9.54 23.51
CA LYS A 2 -70.40 -9.79 23.92
C LYS A 2 -69.40 -10.00 22.76
N ASN A 3 -69.84 -10.44 21.58
CA ASN A 3 -68.91 -10.77 20.48
C ASN A 3 -68.59 -9.59 19.53
N LYS A 4 -69.38 -8.50 19.57
CA LYS A 4 -69.10 -7.29 18.75
C LYS A 4 -67.98 -6.43 19.34
N LYS A 5 -67.77 -6.47 20.66
CA LYS A 5 -66.67 -5.76 21.34
C LYS A 5 -65.31 -6.44 21.10
N LEU A 6 -65.28 -7.77 20.97
CA LEU A 6 -64.06 -8.53 20.70
C LEU A 6 -63.54 -8.29 19.27
N ILE A 7 -64.45 -8.23 18.29
CA ILE A 7 -64.11 -7.95 16.89
C ILE A 7 -63.57 -6.53 16.72
N LEU A 8 -64.11 -5.55 17.45
CA LEU A 8 -63.62 -4.17 17.40
C LEU A 8 -62.20 -4.04 17.98
N VAL A 9 -61.89 -4.78 19.05
CA VAL A 9 -60.57 -4.77 19.69
C VAL A 9 -59.51 -5.41 18.76
N ILE A 10 -59.86 -6.50 18.06
CA ILE A 10 -58.97 -7.14 17.08
C ILE A 10 -58.76 -6.22 15.86
N LEU A 11 -59.80 -5.53 15.39
CA LEU A 11 -59.68 -4.59 14.26
C LEU A 11 -58.82 -3.37 14.61
N CYS A 12 -58.92 -2.84 15.83
CA CYS A 12 -58.05 -1.75 16.31
C CYS A 12 -56.58 -2.19 16.50
N LEU A 13 -56.33 -3.46 16.86
CA LEU A 13 -54.98 -4.04 16.96
C LEU A 13 -54.32 -4.23 15.59
N VAL A 14 -55.10 -4.58 14.56
CA VAL A 14 -54.61 -4.73 13.17
C VAL A 14 -54.37 -3.37 12.51
N LEU A 15 -55.16 -2.35 12.83
CA LEU A 15 -54.98 -0.99 12.31
C LEU A 15 -53.88 -0.19 13.05
N GLY A 16 -53.51 -0.59 14.27
CA GLY A 16 -52.44 0.05 15.06
C GLY A 16 -51.02 -0.31 14.64
N LEU A 17 -50.84 -1.31 13.77
CA LEU A 17 -49.52 -1.70 13.24
C LEU A 17 -49.08 -0.89 12.00
N GLY A 18 -49.89 0.07 11.55
CA GLY A 18 -49.68 0.78 10.29
C GLY A 18 -48.94 2.12 10.36
N ILE A 19 -48.50 2.60 11.53
CA ILE A 19 -47.80 3.90 11.64
C ILE A 19 -46.66 3.83 12.66
N VAL A 20 -45.59 3.14 12.29
CA VAL A 20 -44.22 3.53 12.69
C VAL A 20 -43.49 3.88 11.40
N GLY A 21 -43.76 5.10 10.92
CA GLY A 21 -42.87 5.79 10.01
C GLY A 21 -41.61 6.19 10.76
N CYS A 22 -40.64 5.28 10.81
CA CYS A 22 -39.24 5.63 10.95
C CYS A 22 -38.55 4.92 9.79
N SER A 23 -37.93 5.70 8.91
CA SER A 23 -37.09 5.21 7.83
C SER A 23 -36.01 4.28 8.39
N ALA A 24 -36.24 2.97 8.33
CA ALA A 24 -35.18 1.97 8.46
C ALA A 24 -34.34 1.96 7.17
N LYS A 25 -33.72 3.10 6.87
CA LYS A 25 -32.47 3.18 6.11
C LYS A 25 -31.41 3.56 7.13
N ASP A 26 -31.12 2.61 8.00
CA ASP A 26 -29.84 2.48 8.70
C ASP A 26 -29.98 1.34 9.70
N ILE A 27 -28.89 0.58 9.86
CA ILE A 27 -28.75 -0.62 10.69
C ILE A 27 -29.19 -1.93 10.00
N SER A 28 -28.48 -2.29 8.93
CA SER A 28 -28.25 -3.70 8.57
C SER A 28 -26.76 -4.01 8.38
N SER A 29 -25.87 -3.36 9.15
CA SER A 29 -24.42 -3.58 9.15
C SER A 29 -23.96 -4.73 10.06
N LYS A 30 -24.82 -5.72 10.31
CA LYS A 30 -24.43 -6.98 10.96
C LYS A 30 -25.10 -8.17 10.27
N PHE A 31 -24.64 -8.46 9.06
CA PHE A 31 -24.71 -9.82 8.52
C PHE A 31 -23.30 -10.37 8.39
N VAL A 32 -22.91 -11.15 9.38
CA VAL A 32 -21.85 -12.14 9.21
C VAL A 32 -22.39 -13.16 8.21
N GLY A 33 -21.89 -13.12 6.97
CA GLY A 33 -22.04 -14.22 6.01
C GLY A 33 -22.88 -13.99 4.74
N SER A 34 -23.33 -12.77 4.43
CA SER A 34 -23.87 -12.50 3.07
C SER A 34 -22.72 -12.19 2.12
N ASN A 35 -22.62 -12.94 1.01
CA ASN A 35 -21.68 -12.63 -0.07
C ASN A 35 -21.86 -11.16 -0.51
N ASN A 36 -20.74 -10.48 -0.75
CA ASN A 36 -20.76 -9.14 -1.32
C ASN A 36 -21.16 -9.25 -2.79
N ASN A 37 -22.35 -8.74 -3.12
CA ASN A 37 -22.89 -8.81 -4.48
C ASN A 37 -22.40 -7.66 -5.38
N ASP A 38 -21.68 -6.68 -4.84
CA ASP A 38 -21.24 -5.49 -5.58
C ASP A 38 -20.29 -5.84 -6.73
N PHE A 39 -19.73 -7.06 -6.71
CA PHE A 39 -18.81 -7.57 -7.72
C PHE A 39 -19.38 -8.69 -8.60
N GLU A 40 -20.66 -9.08 -8.46
CA GLU A 40 -21.26 -10.13 -9.30
C GLU A 40 -21.23 -9.78 -10.80
N TYR A 41 -21.26 -8.49 -11.13
CA TYR A 41 -21.11 -8.02 -12.51
C TYR A 41 -19.82 -8.52 -13.18
N ILE A 42 -18.76 -8.83 -12.43
CA ILE A 42 -17.50 -9.37 -12.99
C ILE A 42 -17.73 -10.77 -13.59
N LYS A 43 -18.64 -11.53 -13.00
CA LYS A 43 -19.02 -12.87 -13.44
C LYS A 43 -20.16 -12.84 -14.46
N GLU A 44 -21.16 -11.97 -14.21
CA GLU A 44 -22.36 -11.85 -15.04
C GLU A 44 -22.08 -11.15 -16.37
N ASN A 45 -21.30 -10.08 -16.33
CA ASN A 45 -20.85 -9.36 -17.51
C ASN A 45 -19.47 -9.89 -17.90
N LYS A 46 -19.25 -10.10 -19.20
CA LYS A 46 -17.96 -10.58 -19.71
C LYS A 46 -16.93 -9.45 -19.57
N VAL A 47 -16.29 -9.32 -18.41
CA VAL A 47 -15.17 -8.40 -18.19
C VAL A 47 -14.13 -8.64 -19.28
N ASP A 48 -13.83 -7.60 -20.06
CA ASP A 48 -12.92 -7.69 -21.19
C ASP A 48 -11.46 -7.74 -20.73
N LYS A 49 -11.16 -6.94 -19.71
CA LYS A 49 -9.84 -6.81 -19.11
C LYS A 49 -9.92 -6.16 -17.73
N ILE A 50 -8.93 -6.46 -16.90
CA ILE A 50 -8.62 -5.69 -15.70
C ILE A 50 -7.25 -5.07 -15.90
N VAL A 51 -7.15 -3.76 -15.72
CA VAL A 51 -5.88 -3.04 -15.67
C VAL A 51 -5.52 -2.81 -14.21
N ILE A 52 -4.27 -3.06 -13.86
CA ILE A 52 -3.76 -2.84 -12.51
C ILE A 52 -2.49 -2.01 -12.64
N GLN A 53 -2.46 -0.83 -12.04
CA GLN A 53 -1.38 0.13 -12.22
C GLN A 53 -0.83 0.56 -10.86
N SER A 54 0.49 0.63 -10.70
CA SER A 54 1.06 1.22 -9.49
C SER A 54 0.80 2.72 -9.46
N THR A 55 0.45 3.24 -8.27
CA THR A 55 0.34 4.68 -8.01
C THR A 55 1.70 5.36 -7.93
N ARG A 56 2.78 4.59 -7.73
CA ARG A 56 4.16 5.09 -7.55
C ARG A 56 4.97 5.06 -8.84
N ASP A 57 4.62 4.16 -9.74
CA ASP A 57 5.21 4.05 -11.07
C ASP A 57 4.09 3.74 -12.09
N SER A 58 3.64 4.78 -12.80
CA SER A 58 2.60 4.64 -13.82
C SER A 58 2.99 3.73 -14.98
N GLY A 59 4.29 3.53 -15.24
CA GLY A 59 4.81 2.58 -16.24
C GLY A 59 4.69 1.13 -15.77
N PHE A 60 4.56 0.91 -14.47
CA PHE A 60 4.34 -0.39 -13.87
C PHE A 60 2.84 -0.74 -13.87
N ARG A 61 2.41 -1.29 -15.01
CA ARG A 61 1.02 -1.59 -15.34
C ARG A 61 0.85 -3.03 -15.81
N PHE A 62 -0.21 -3.67 -15.36
CA PHE A 62 -0.61 -5.02 -15.73
C PHE A 62 -1.91 -4.99 -16.50
N LEU A 63 -1.96 -5.77 -17.57
CA LEU A 63 -3.15 -5.97 -18.37
C LEU A 63 -3.60 -7.42 -18.25
N VAL A 64 -4.65 -7.66 -17.48
CA VAL A 64 -5.20 -8.99 -17.23
C VAL A 64 -6.36 -9.22 -18.17
N LYS A 65 -6.18 -10.14 -19.13
CA LYS A 65 -7.23 -10.63 -20.04
C LYS A 65 -7.56 -12.11 -19.86
N GLU A 66 -6.72 -12.82 -19.12
CA GLU A 66 -6.87 -14.25 -18.89
C GLU A 66 -8.06 -14.50 -17.98
N LYS A 67 -9.05 -15.23 -18.49
CA LYS A 67 -10.30 -15.51 -17.76
C LYS A 67 -10.06 -16.17 -16.40
N SER A 68 -9.14 -17.12 -16.32
CA SER A 68 -8.79 -17.78 -15.05
C SER A 68 -8.28 -16.81 -13.98
N VAL A 69 -7.51 -15.79 -14.39
CA VAL A 69 -7.01 -14.75 -13.48
C VAL A 69 -8.14 -13.81 -13.06
N ILE A 70 -9.01 -13.41 -14.00
CA ILE A 70 -10.20 -12.59 -13.72
C ILE A 70 -11.14 -13.31 -12.74
N ASP A 71 -11.42 -14.60 -12.96
CA ASP A 71 -12.27 -15.44 -12.09
C ASP A 71 -11.70 -15.54 -10.66
N ASN A 72 -10.37 -15.60 -10.53
CA ASN A 72 -9.70 -15.59 -9.23
C ASN A 72 -9.82 -14.24 -8.52
N ILE A 73 -9.65 -13.12 -9.24
CA ILE A 73 -9.84 -11.77 -8.70
C ILE A 73 -11.28 -11.63 -8.19
N TYR A 74 -12.28 -12.03 -8.99
CA TYR A 74 -13.68 -12.05 -8.59
C TYR A 74 -13.92 -12.89 -7.32
N SER A 75 -13.35 -14.09 -7.23
CA SER A 75 -13.48 -14.96 -6.04
C SER A 75 -12.96 -14.32 -4.74
N MET A 76 -12.01 -13.38 -4.85
CA MET A 76 -11.52 -12.61 -3.71
C MET A 76 -12.45 -11.43 -3.41
N LEU A 77 -12.87 -10.69 -4.44
CA LEU A 77 -13.72 -9.51 -4.31
C LEU A 77 -15.13 -9.85 -3.80
N SER A 78 -15.75 -10.94 -4.27
CA SER A 78 -17.07 -11.38 -3.80
C SER A 78 -17.11 -11.80 -2.32
N LYS A 79 -15.93 -12.07 -1.74
CA LYS A 79 -15.74 -12.37 -0.31
C LYS A 79 -15.25 -11.18 0.49
N ALA A 80 -15.06 -10.03 -0.16
CA ALA A 80 -14.62 -8.82 0.52
C ALA A 80 -15.72 -8.34 1.47
N GLU A 81 -15.33 -7.92 2.66
CA GLU A 81 -16.26 -7.42 3.66
C GLU A 81 -16.51 -5.95 3.44
N VAL A 82 -17.78 -5.54 3.38
CA VAL A 82 -18.15 -4.14 3.31
C VAL A 82 -17.89 -3.49 4.67
N VAL A 83 -17.18 -2.37 4.67
CA VAL A 83 -16.77 -1.65 5.89
C VAL A 83 -17.12 -0.16 5.76
N SER A 84 -17.20 0.54 6.89
CA SER A 84 -17.67 1.94 6.92
C SER A 84 -16.58 2.97 6.65
N LYS A 85 -15.30 2.57 6.66
CA LYS A 85 -14.17 3.46 6.39
C LYS A 85 -13.03 2.72 5.71
N LYS A 86 -12.28 3.43 4.87
CA LYS A 86 -11.01 2.96 4.31
C LYS A 86 -9.84 3.18 5.27
N THR A 87 -8.70 2.59 4.96
CA THR A 87 -7.42 2.93 5.59
C THR A 87 -6.97 4.35 5.24
N ASP A 88 -6.21 4.95 6.15
CA ASP A 88 -5.56 6.25 5.95
C ASP A 88 -4.28 6.16 5.10
N LEU A 89 -3.77 4.94 4.88
CA LEU A 89 -2.64 4.71 4.00
C LEU A 89 -2.97 5.09 2.55
N PRO A 90 -2.01 5.69 1.82
CA PRO A 90 -2.18 5.97 0.40
C PRO A 90 -2.36 4.66 -0.40
N PRO A 91 -3.05 4.70 -1.55
CA PRO A 91 -3.19 3.52 -2.41
C PRO A 91 -1.86 3.12 -3.04
N ASP A 92 -1.61 1.82 -3.15
CA ASP A 92 -0.45 1.25 -3.85
C ASP A 92 -0.76 0.99 -5.33
N TYR A 93 -2.02 0.62 -5.61
CA TYR A 93 -2.48 0.27 -6.95
C TYR A 93 -3.84 0.89 -7.27
N ILE A 94 -4.04 1.14 -8.57
CA ILE A 94 -5.33 1.47 -9.18
C ILE A 94 -5.77 0.28 -10.03
N PHE A 95 -6.99 -0.18 -9.82
CA PHE A 95 -7.67 -1.22 -10.57
C PHE A 95 -8.70 -0.57 -11.49
N GLU A 96 -8.64 -0.88 -12.78
CA GLU A 96 -9.64 -0.48 -13.76
C GLU A 96 -10.26 -1.76 -14.34
N ILE A 97 -11.51 -2.02 -13.99
CA ILE A 97 -12.28 -3.17 -14.46
C ILE A 97 -13.11 -2.71 -15.65
N HIS A 98 -12.83 -3.25 -16.83
CA HIS A 98 -13.49 -2.85 -18.07
C HIS A 98 -14.58 -3.84 -18.48
N VAL A 99 -15.77 -3.32 -18.77
CA VAL A 99 -16.95 -4.07 -19.21
C VAL A 99 -17.54 -3.34 -20.42
N GLY A 100 -17.21 -3.79 -21.64
CA GLY A 100 -17.51 -3.06 -22.85
C GLY A 100 -16.87 -1.66 -22.82
N ASP A 101 -17.71 -0.63 -22.93
CA ASP A 101 -17.28 0.77 -22.87
C ASP A 101 -17.25 1.33 -21.43
N GLU A 102 -17.73 0.57 -20.44
CA GLU A 102 -17.70 0.99 -19.03
C GLU A 102 -16.36 0.66 -18.37
N GLU A 103 -15.87 1.61 -17.56
CA GLU A 103 -14.71 1.45 -16.69
C GLU A 103 -15.12 1.68 -15.24
N LYS A 104 -14.82 0.73 -14.36
CA LYS A 104 -14.96 0.87 -12.91
C LYS A 104 -13.59 0.93 -12.25
N LYS A 105 -13.33 2.03 -11.53
CA LYS A 105 -12.03 2.34 -10.92
C LYS A 105 -12.05 2.08 -9.41
N PHE A 106 -11.06 1.34 -8.92
CA PHE A 106 -10.86 1.08 -7.50
C PHE A 106 -9.41 1.34 -7.11
N TYR A 107 -9.20 1.79 -5.89
CA TYR A 107 -7.91 1.96 -5.25
C TYR A 107 -7.65 0.80 -4.30
N TYR A 108 -6.42 0.31 -4.26
CA TYR A 108 -6.02 -0.82 -3.44
C TYR A 108 -4.78 -0.52 -2.61
N VAL A 109 -4.85 -0.83 -1.31
CA VAL A 109 -3.73 -0.78 -0.36
C VAL A 109 -3.35 -2.19 0.03
N THR A 110 -2.09 -2.54 -0.16
CA THR A 110 -1.56 -3.86 0.16
C THR A 110 -1.20 -3.93 1.64
N GLY A 111 -1.31 -5.12 2.25
CA GLY A 111 -0.69 -5.36 3.57
C GLY A 111 -1.31 -4.60 4.74
N VAL A 112 -2.53 -4.07 4.61
CA VAL A 112 -3.23 -3.39 5.71
C VAL A 112 -3.41 -4.34 6.90
N LYS A 113 -2.84 -3.97 8.05
CA LYS A 113 -2.83 -4.77 9.28
C LYS A 113 -4.06 -4.53 10.17
N ASN A 114 -4.81 -3.46 9.93
CA ASN A 114 -5.95 -3.07 10.75
C ASN A 114 -7.24 -3.84 10.38
N ASN A 115 -7.73 -4.66 11.31
CA ASN A 115 -8.91 -5.52 11.16
C ASN A 115 -10.25 -4.78 11.16
N GLY A 116 -10.32 -3.52 10.72
CA GLY A 116 -11.56 -2.74 10.69
C GLY A 116 -11.70 -1.79 9.51
N GLU A 117 -10.66 -1.67 8.67
CA GLU A 117 -10.60 -0.68 7.60
C GLU A 117 -10.59 -1.35 6.23
N GLY A 118 -11.17 -0.64 5.26
CA GLY A 118 -11.21 -1.05 3.87
C GLY A 118 -9.88 -0.78 3.19
N ASN A 119 -9.37 -1.78 2.48
CA ASN A 119 -8.14 -1.70 1.71
C ASN A 119 -8.41 -1.71 0.19
N PHE A 120 -9.67 -1.81 -0.23
CA PHE A 120 -10.10 -1.71 -1.63
C PHE A 120 -11.34 -0.82 -1.72
N TYR A 121 -11.34 0.21 -2.59
CA TYR A 121 -12.40 1.23 -2.57
C TYR A 121 -12.52 2.04 -3.86
N ASP A 122 -13.72 2.55 -4.16
CA ASP A 122 -13.99 3.43 -5.32
C ASP A 122 -14.31 4.89 -4.94
N GLY A 123 -14.20 5.23 -3.65
CA GLY A 123 -14.48 6.55 -3.08
C GLY A 123 -15.72 6.55 -2.20
N ASP A 124 -16.80 5.93 -2.65
CA ASP A 124 -18.08 5.84 -1.93
C ASP A 124 -18.23 4.50 -1.19
N HIS A 125 -17.63 3.43 -1.72
CA HIS A 125 -17.71 2.08 -1.17
C HIS A 125 -16.33 1.61 -0.69
N PHE A 126 -16.31 0.99 0.50
CA PHE A 126 -15.09 0.48 1.12
C PHE A 126 -15.20 -1.01 1.42
N TYR A 127 -14.18 -1.74 0.97
CA TYR A 127 -14.13 -3.17 1.07
C TYR A 127 -12.83 -3.59 1.76
N ARG A 128 -12.95 -4.56 2.67
CA ARG A 128 -11.82 -5.27 3.25
C ARG A 128 -11.62 -6.60 2.55
N ILE A 129 -10.52 -6.71 1.83
CA ILE A 129 -10.05 -7.94 1.22
C ILE A 129 -9.03 -8.58 2.15
N SER A 130 -9.37 -9.74 2.71
CA SER A 130 -8.56 -10.47 3.69
C SER A 130 -7.43 -11.29 3.07
N LYS A 131 -7.58 -11.68 1.80
CA LYS A 131 -6.52 -12.39 1.06
C LYS A 131 -5.67 -11.37 0.32
N ARG A 132 -4.36 -11.55 0.42
CA ARG A 132 -3.34 -10.81 -0.31
C ARG A 132 -3.54 -10.94 -1.82
N LEU A 133 -4.31 -10.03 -2.41
CA LEU A 133 -4.50 -9.91 -3.86
C LEU A 133 -3.14 -9.69 -4.51
N ASP A 134 -2.26 -8.94 -3.84
CA ASP A 134 -0.88 -8.72 -4.21
C ASP A 134 -0.03 -9.98 -4.36
N ASN A 135 -0.26 -11.05 -3.58
CA ASN A 135 0.44 -12.33 -3.81
C ASN A 135 0.11 -12.88 -5.21
N TYR A 136 -1.13 -12.70 -5.66
CA TYR A 136 -1.57 -13.10 -6.99
C TYR A 136 -1.09 -12.12 -8.06
N LEU A 137 -1.05 -10.82 -7.78
CA LEU A 137 -0.37 -9.86 -8.65
C LEU A 137 1.08 -10.34 -8.86
N MET A 138 1.82 -10.54 -7.77
CA MET A 138 3.24 -10.93 -7.74
C MET A 138 3.53 -12.26 -8.43
N GLN A 139 2.68 -13.28 -8.27
CA GLN A 139 2.87 -14.57 -8.94
C GLN A 139 2.70 -14.50 -10.47
N ASN A 140 1.82 -13.62 -10.95
CA ASN A 140 1.65 -13.37 -12.38
C ASN A 140 2.68 -12.36 -12.93
N MET A 141 3.48 -11.75 -12.06
CA MET A 141 4.50 -10.75 -12.39
C MET A 141 5.89 -11.39 -12.72
N GLN A 142 5.93 -12.43 -13.57
CA GLN A 142 7.16 -13.18 -13.90
C GLN A 142 8.31 -12.33 -14.50
N ALA A 143 8.06 -11.09 -14.93
CA ALA A 143 9.07 -10.18 -15.46
C ALA A 143 9.77 -9.32 -14.39
N ILE A 144 9.34 -9.38 -13.13
CA ILE A 144 9.88 -8.50 -12.10
C ILE A 144 11.17 -9.06 -11.53
N ARG A 145 12.28 -8.46 -11.95
CA ARG A 145 13.55 -8.58 -11.25
C ARG A 145 13.47 -7.73 -9.99
N LYS A 146 12.90 -8.25 -8.90
CA LYS A 146 12.88 -7.61 -7.57
C LYS A 146 13.97 -8.27 -6.71
N PRO A 147 14.70 -7.50 -5.88
CA PRO A 147 15.54 -8.08 -4.83
C PRO A 147 14.72 -9.03 -3.95
N ARG A 148 15.28 -10.20 -3.59
CA ARG A 148 14.67 -11.04 -2.55
C ARG A 148 14.53 -10.22 -1.27
N ALA A 149 13.44 -10.40 -0.51
CA ALA A 149 13.21 -9.63 0.72
C ALA A 149 13.57 -8.14 0.56
N PHE A 150 12.97 -7.50 -0.45
CA PHE A 150 13.30 -6.14 -0.86
C PHE A 150 13.22 -5.13 0.28
N ASP A 151 12.19 -5.26 1.13
CA ASP A 151 12.01 -4.49 2.34
C ASP A 151 13.23 -4.59 3.26
N GLU A 152 13.77 -5.79 3.47
CA GLU A 152 14.97 -5.99 4.28
C GLU A 152 16.18 -5.25 3.69
N ILE A 153 16.47 -5.41 2.39
CA ILE A 153 17.67 -4.79 1.82
C ILE A 153 17.50 -3.27 1.64
N TYR A 154 16.36 -2.82 1.13
CA TYR A 154 16.15 -1.42 0.77
C TYR A 154 16.10 -0.54 2.01
N TYR A 155 15.19 -0.86 2.95
CA TYR A 155 14.99 -0.04 4.14
C TYR A 155 16.14 -0.17 5.14
N ASN A 156 16.68 -1.37 5.34
CA ASN A 156 17.80 -1.52 6.28
C ASN A 156 19.07 -0.84 5.76
N SER A 157 19.32 -0.81 4.45
CA SER A 157 20.46 -0.05 3.90
C SER A 157 20.40 1.42 4.30
N ILE A 158 19.20 2.01 4.27
CA ILE A 158 18.98 3.40 4.69
C ILE A 158 19.17 3.53 6.19
N LEU A 159 18.59 2.63 7.00
CA LEU A 159 18.76 2.64 8.45
C LEU A 159 20.23 2.49 8.86
N GLU A 160 21.01 1.64 8.21
CA GLU A 160 22.44 1.47 8.52
C GLU A 160 23.24 2.75 8.23
N VAL A 161 22.98 3.43 7.11
CA VAL A 161 23.58 4.75 6.83
C VAL A 161 23.16 5.78 7.87
N MET A 162 21.87 5.84 8.21
CA MET A 162 21.37 6.77 9.22
C MET A 162 21.94 6.51 10.62
N LYS A 163 22.13 5.24 11.00
CA LYS A 163 22.81 4.89 12.26
C LYS A 163 24.27 5.33 12.25
N LYS A 164 24.95 5.16 11.11
CA LYS A 164 26.37 5.52 10.95
C LYS A 164 26.61 7.03 11.06
N ASP A 165 25.68 7.84 10.56
CA ASP A 165 25.74 9.32 10.61
C ASP A 165 24.75 9.93 11.63
N LYS A 166 24.33 9.13 12.61
CA LYS A 166 23.28 9.50 13.58
C LYS A 166 23.54 10.83 14.27
N ASP A 167 24.78 11.08 14.67
CA ASP A 167 25.14 12.26 15.46
C ASP A 167 24.96 13.55 14.65
N GLU A 168 25.32 13.53 13.36
CA GLU A 168 25.08 14.65 12.44
C GLU A 168 23.59 14.82 12.16
N LEU A 169 22.87 13.72 11.93
CA LEU A 169 21.43 13.74 11.64
C LEU A 169 20.57 14.23 12.82
N ASN A 170 21.04 14.08 14.06
CA ASN A 170 20.34 14.55 15.26
C ASN A 170 20.86 15.90 15.77
N LYS A 171 21.87 16.48 15.11
CA LYS A 171 22.49 17.72 15.53
C LYS A 171 21.49 18.87 15.48
N ASP A 172 21.51 19.70 16.52
CA ASP A 172 20.71 20.91 16.64
C ASP A 172 19.20 20.71 16.39
N ASN A 173 18.69 19.50 16.62
CA ASN A 173 17.29 19.13 16.40
C ASN A 173 16.82 19.39 14.94
N ALA A 174 17.73 19.26 13.97
CA ALA A 174 17.45 19.43 12.55
C ALA A 174 16.28 18.56 12.06
N LYS A 175 15.46 19.09 11.15
CA LYS A 175 14.43 18.33 10.45
C LYS A 175 15.06 17.51 9.34
N VAL A 176 14.86 16.19 9.38
CA VAL A 176 15.48 15.27 8.42
C VAL A 176 14.43 14.71 7.48
N GLY A 177 14.60 14.95 6.19
CA GLY A 177 13.76 14.39 5.14
C GLY A 177 14.42 13.17 4.52
N ILE A 178 13.71 12.06 4.38
CA ILE A 178 14.19 10.88 3.65
C ILE A 178 13.47 10.78 2.31
N ASP A 179 14.23 11.00 1.24
CA ASP A 179 13.75 10.93 -0.13
C ASP A 179 13.96 9.52 -0.71
N ILE A 180 12.97 8.64 -0.44
CA ILE A 180 12.86 7.32 -1.09
C ILE A 180 12.00 7.36 -2.35
N LEU A 181 11.13 8.36 -2.50
CA LEU A 181 10.23 8.48 -3.66
C LEU A 181 10.97 9.00 -4.90
N GLY A 182 12.12 9.66 -4.71
CA GLY A 182 13.06 9.99 -5.78
C GLY A 182 13.73 8.78 -6.43
N ASP A 183 13.77 7.62 -5.76
CA ASP A 183 14.36 6.38 -6.31
C ASP A 183 13.40 5.64 -7.25
N ARG A 184 13.20 6.23 -8.43
CA ARG A 184 12.24 5.76 -9.45
C ARG A 184 12.41 4.29 -9.84
N ASP A 185 13.62 3.74 -9.71
CA ASP A 185 13.86 2.34 -10.05
C ASP A 185 13.23 1.38 -9.04
N CYS A 186 13.14 1.79 -7.77
CA CYS A 186 12.65 0.95 -6.68
C CYS A 186 11.23 1.31 -6.20
N THR A 187 10.69 2.49 -6.53
CA THR A 187 9.36 2.95 -6.06
C THR A 187 8.23 1.95 -6.34
N LYS A 188 8.26 1.25 -7.49
CA LYS A 188 7.30 0.20 -7.86
C LYS A 188 7.22 -0.98 -6.89
N TYR A 189 8.21 -1.15 -6.01
CA TYR A 189 8.25 -2.25 -5.02
C TYR A 189 7.85 -1.82 -3.62
N MET A 190 7.68 -0.51 -3.38
CA MET A 190 7.35 0.04 -2.08
C MET A 190 5.85 0.01 -1.84
N LEU A 191 5.44 -0.68 -0.77
CA LEU A 191 4.06 -0.68 -0.31
C LEU A 191 3.87 0.35 0.79
N SER A 192 2.66 0.91 0.87
CA SER A 192 2.32 1.95 1.84
C SER A 192 2.46 1.47 3.29
N SER A 193 2.10 0.21 3.55
CA SER A 193 2.33 -0.41 4.86
C SER A 193 3.81 -0.47 5.24
N ASP A 194 4.67 -0.76 4.25
CA ASP A 194 6.10 -0.93 4.48
C ASP A 194 6.77 0.43 4.72
N ILE A 195 6.32 1.47 3.99
CA ILE A 195 6.77 2.85 4.20
C ILE A 195 6.37 3.33 5.60
N GLU A 196 5.15 3.04 6.05
CA GLU A 196 4.67 3.42 7.39
C GLU A 196 5.53 2.76 8.49
N ASP A 197 5.83 1.47 8.34
CA ASP A 197 6.69 0.76 9.29
C ASP A 197 8.13 1.25 9.25
N PHE A 198 8.67 1.49 8.05
CA PHE A 198 9.99 2.07 7.87
C PHE A 198 10.11 3.45 8.53
N GLU A 199 9.10 4.31 8.41
CA GLU A 199 9.10 5.63 9.06
C GLU A 199 9.16 5.50 10.59
N LYS A 200 8.48 4.51 11.17
CA LYS A 200 8.58 4.22 12.61
C LYS A 200 10.00 3.82 12.99
N ASP A 201 10.68 3.02 12.17
CA ASP A 201 12.06 2.59 12.43
C ASP A 201 13.08 3.71 12.27
N VAL A 202 12.90 4.56 11.25
CA VAL A 202 13.63 5.80 11.04
C VAL A 202 13.57 6.69 12.28
N LYS A 203 12.36 6.91 12.83
CA LYS A 203 12.16 7.77 14.00
C LYS A 203 12.81 7.23 15.28
N LYS A 204 13.11 5.93 15.36
CA LYS A 204 13.91 5.37 16.46
C LYS A 204 15.38 5.77 16.37
N VAL A 205 15.90 6.02 15.16
CA VAL A 205 17.29 6.44 14.93
C VAL A 205 17.41 7.96 14.96
N VAL A 206 16.48 8.66 14.31
CA VAL A 206 16.42 10.12 14.17
C VAL A 206 14.98 10.59 14.42
N PRO A 207 14.63 11.04 15.64
CA PRO A 207 13.24 11.34 16.01
C PRO A 207 12.54 12.41 15.15
N ASN A 208 13.30 13.37 14.61
CA ASN A 208 12.76 14.43 13.73
C ASN A 208 12.83 14.08 12.24
N ALA A 209 13.03 12.81 11.92
CA ALA A 209 13.01 12.35 10.54
C ALA A 209 11.59 11.98 10.10
N SER A 210 11.29 12.25 8.83
CA SER A 210 10.08 11.78 8.16
C SER A 210 10.36 11.44 6.71
N ILE A 211 9.51 10.60 6.13
CA ILE A 211 9.54 10.33 4.69
C ILE A 211 9.10 11.60 3.95
N MET A 212 9.84 11.97 2.91
CA MET A 212 9.53 13.13 2.09
C MET A 212 8.44 12.82 1.07
N ASP A 213 7.56 13.78 0.84
CA ASP A 213 6.55 13.74 -0.23
C ASP A 213 6.48 15.11 -0.92
N HIS A 214 7.34 15.30 -1.92
CA HIS A 214 7.42 16.53 -2.74
C HIS A 214 7.58 17.85 -1.96
N ASN A 215 8.05 17.76 -0.72
CA ASN A 215 8.15 18.88 0.23
C ASN A 215 9.58 19.10 0.71
N ARG A 216 10.54 19.04 -0.23
CA ARG A 216 11.98 19.18 0.03
C ARG A 216 12.35 20.39 0.89
N ASP A 217 11.65 21.51 0.69
CA ASP A 217 11.98 22.76 1.35
C ASP A 217 11.68 22.77 2.85
N ASP A 218 10.90 21.81 3.37
CA ASP A 218 10.54 21.70 4.78
C ASP A 218 11.66 21.15 5.67
N PHE A 219 12.75 20.66 5.06
CA PHE A 219 13.81 19.90 5.74
C PHE A 219 15.16 20.60 5.73
N ASP A 220 15.90 20.46 6.84
CA ASP A 220 17.24 21.01 7.01
C ASP A 220 18.30 20.05 6.44
N ILE A 221 18.09 18.75 6.64
CA ILE A 221 18.96 17.68 6.14
C ILE A 221 18.14 16.74 5.27
N ILE A 222 18.68 16.33 4.13
CA ILE A 222 18.02 15.43 3.19
C ILE A 222 18.86 14.17 3.01
N VAL A 223 18.23 13.01 3.24
CA VAL A 223 18.77 11.68 2.95
C VAL A 223 18.17 11.24 1.62
N THR A 224 18.92 11.36 0.53
CA THR A 224 18.51 10.94 -0.81
C THR A 224 19.00 9.53 -1.11
N VAL A 225 18.11 8.66 -1.58
CA VAL A 225 18.45 7.30 -2.00
C VAL A 225 18.44 7.22 -3.52
N ARG A 226 19.48 6.62 -4.09
CA ARG A 226 19.56 6.38 -5.53
C ARG A 226 20.09 4.99 -5.81
N ASN A 227 19.25 4.13 -6.35
CA ASN A 227 19.69 2.82 -6.80
C ASN A 227 20.62 2.91 -8.01
N TYR A 228 21.61 2.01 -8.07
CA TYR A 228 22.58 1.88 -9.16
C TYR A 228 22.56 0.50 -9.81
N GLY A 229 21.68 -0.38 -9.36
CA GLY A 229 21.51 -1.71 -9.90
C GLY A 229 21.10 -2.71 -8.82
N TYR A 230 20.28 -3.66 -9.23
CA TYR A 230 19.94 -4.79 -8.41
C TYR A 230 19.67 -6.05 -9.25
N THR A 231 19.82 -7.20 -8.61
CA THR A 231 19.28 -8.48 -9.07
C THR A 231 18.45 -9.08 -7.93
N SER A 232 18.06 -10.35 -8.05
CA SER A 232 17.43 -11.04 -6.92
C SER A 232 18.40 -11.26 -5.75
N THR A 233 19.71 -11.17 -5.97
CA THR A 233 20.74 -11.46 -4.95
C THR A 233 21.83 -10.41 -4.81
N MET A 234 21.73 -9.28 -5.51
CA MET A 234 22.66 -8.16 -5.44
C MET A 234 21.87 -6.86 -5.34
N PHE A 235 22.35 -5.90 -4.58
CA PHE A 235 21.75 -4.57 -4.46
C PHE A 235 22.83 -3.51 -4.29
N ARG A 236 22.83 -2.50 -5.15
CA ARG A 236 23.81 -1.42 -5.15
C ARG A 236 23.07 -0.10 -5.10
N THR A 237 23.34 0.71 -4.08
CA THR A 237 22.71 2.04 -3.92
C THR A 237 23.71 3.05 -3.40
N VAL A 238 23.50 4.32 -3.75
CA VAL A 238 24.21 5.44 -3.14
C VAL A 238 23.21 6.23 -2.32
N ILE A 239 23.54 6.44 -1.05
CA ILE A 239 22.75 7.24 -0.14
C ILE A 239 23.53 8.52 0.14
N THR A 240 22.90 9.66 -0.12
CA THR A 240 23.51 10.98 0.02
C THR A 240 22.84 11.72 1.16
N ILE A 241 23.62 12.19 2.11
CA ILE A 241 23.18 13.08 3.18
C ILE A 241 23.61 14.50 2.81
N GLU A 242 22.64 15.34 2.46
CA GLU A 242 22.83 16.76 2.19
C GLU A 242 22.39 17.56 3.43
N ASN A 243 23.32 18.25 4.08
CA ASN A 243 23.01 19.23 5.12
C ASN A 243 22.90 20.61 4.46
N ARG A 244 21.67 21.13 4.36
CA ARG A 244 21.37 22.40 3.70
C ARG A 244 21.77 23.60 4.55
N LEU A 245 21.92 23.44 5.87
CA LEU A 245 22.34 24.50 6.78
C LEU A 245 23.83 24.81 6.63
N THR A 246 24.65 23.79 6.43
CA THR A 246 26.11 23.90 6.29
C THR A 246 26.56 23.86 4.82
N HIS A 247 25.64 23.59 3.88
CA HIS A 247 25.93 23.33 2.48
C HIS A 247 26.95 22.20 2.26
N SER A 248 26.90 21.17 3.10
CA SER A 248 27.78 19.99 2.99
C SER A 248 27.03 18.77 2.51
N GLU A 249 27.73 17.91 1.76
CA GLU A 249 27.20 16.65 1.26
C GLU A 249 28.13 15.50 1.66
N LYS A 250 27.54 14.38 2.10
CA LYS A 250 28.25 13.14 2.40
C LYS A 250 27.59 11.98 1.65
N LYS A 251 28.39 11.19 0.93
CA LYS A 251 27.92 10.02 0.18
C LYS A 251 28.32 8.74 0.87
N PHE A 252 27.38 7.81 0.92
CA PHE A 252 27.55 6.46 1.37
C PHE A 252 27.23 5.52 0.22
N TYR A 253 28.09 4.53 0.02
CA TYR A 253 27.92 3.52 -1.02
C TYR A 253 27.54 2.23 -0.33
N VAL A 254 26.45 1.62 -0.77
CA VAL A 254 25.94 0.38 -0.18
C VAL A 254 26.04 -0.74 -1.19
N ASP A 255 26.69 -1.83 -0.77
CA ASP A 255 26.74 -3.08 -1.52
C ASP A 255 26.09 -4.19 -0.70
N GLY A 256 25.02 -4.76 -1.27
CA GLY A 256 24.22 -5.82 -0.67
C GLY A 256 24.37 -7.11 -1.46
N ASN A 257 24.65 -8.22 -0.76
CA ASN A 257 24.70 -9.55 -1.35
C ASN A 257 23.80 -10.52 -0.58
N TYR A 258 22.97 -11.26 -1.30
CA TYR A 258 22.05 -12.23 -0.71
C TYR A 258 22.64 -13.65 -0.79
N LYS A 259 22.71 -14.32 0.36
CA LYS A 259 22.98 -15.75 0.46
C LYS A 259 21.78 -16.46 1.09
N ASN A 260 21.70 -16.41 2.41
CA ASN A 260 20.55 -16.87 3.21
C ASN A 260 19.75 -15.67 3.76
N SER A 261 20.46 -14.58 4.04
CA SER A 261 19.95 -13.25 4.36
C SER A 261 20.78 -12.24 3.57
N TRP A 262 20.36 -10.98 3.57
CA TRP A 262 21.18 -9.90 3.05
C TRP A 262 22.37 -9.62 3.96
N ASP A 263 23.54 -9.55 3.35
CA ASP A 263 24.75 -8.98 3.92
C ASP A 263 24.90 -7.55 3.36
N ILE A 264 24.83 -6.54 4.23
CA ILE A 264 24.77 -5.12 3.85
C ILE A 264 26.07 -4.45 4.27
N ASN A 265 26.85 -3.99 3.30
CA ASN A 265 28.09 -3.27 3.54
C ASN A 265 27.94 -1.80 3.17
N VAL A 266 28.36 -0.91 4.09
CA VAL A 266 28.26 0.56 3.92
C VAL A 266 29.65 1.19 3.92
N TYR A 267 30.01 1.83 2.81
CA TYR A 267 31.30 2.46 2.56
C TYR A 267 31.17 3.98 2.50
N ASP A 268 32.18 4.70 2.98
CA ASP A 268 32.21 6.17 2.99
C ASP A 268 33.01 6.74 1.79
N SER A 269 33.55 5.86 0.95
CA SER A 269 34.44 6.20 -0.16
C SER A 269 34.20 5.30 -1.36
N TRP A 270 34.10 5.92 -2.54
CA TRP A 270 33.96 5.20 -3.81
C TRP A 270 35.10 4.21 -4.05
N LYS A 271 36.33 4.57 -3.65
CA LYS A 271 37.52 3.73 -3.88
C LYS A 271 37.41 2.37 -3.19
N ASP A 272 36.70 2.32 -2.06
CA ASP A 272 36.59 1.10 -1.26
C ASP A 272 35.55 0.14 -1.85
N VAL A 273 34.54 0.67 -2.53
CA VAL A 273 33.47 -0.13 -3.14
C VAL A 273 33.73 -0.45 -4.61
N GLN A 274 34.56 0.34 -5.30
CA GLN A 274 34.79 0.21 -6.75
C GLN A 274 35.15 -1.23 -7.17
N LYS A 275 36.02 -1.90 -6.42
CA LYS A 275 36.42 -3.29 -6.71
C LYS A 275 35.27 -4.30 -6.59
N GLU A 276 34.29 -4.02 -5.72
CA GLU A 276 33.12 -4.87 -5.54
C GLU A 276 32.07 -4.59 -6.62
N TRP A 277 31.98 -3.34 -7.10
CA TRP A 277 31.04 -2.95 -8.15
C TRP A 277 31.50 -3.29 -9.57
N ASP A 278 32.81 -3.33 -9.81
CA ASP A 278 33.43 -3.70 -11.08
C ASP A 278 33.47 -5.23 -11.32
N ARG A 279 33.14 -6.04 -10.31
CA ARG A 279 32.92 -7.50 -10.40
C ARG A 279 31.50 -7.82 -10.84
#